data_AF-A0A958LQ80-F1
#
_entry.id   AF-A0A958LQ80-F1
#
_cell.length_a   1.000
_cell.length_b   1.000
_cell.length_c   1.000
_cell.angle_alpha   90.00
_cell.angle_beta   90.00
_cell.angle_gamma   90.00
#
_symmetry.space_group_name_H-M   'P 1'
#
loop_
_entity.id
_entity.type
_entity.pdbx_description
1 polymer ?
#
loop_
_entity_poly.entity_id
_entity_poly.type
_entity_poly.pdbx_seq_one_letter_code
_entity_poly.pdbx_strand_id
1 'polypeptide(L)'
;MELVTAKRQAKIVAVFLIMFFSLRGQALTWSDEFTSLANVDSYDMKYNSATGTFYPEVQIQGWNAGSGAQVTSLDMGDGSHGSFDSSTWANFGSVNGTTITIDTDTYYPLQVTSFTLDLGYTLKGVGSNPLDIRSLTDITIAGTLDCNGEAGEGINANNTVVSAGGSGNCGGGAGGSGGAIPAVEATDGTMGGASLTRAGLGANAANAAPAMNNVGATGGGGGGAYSQAGTQAEDGYDVTETTWNSKGGNFQDDGFTVIGGGSGGGGGMAYSGTDGANHSSGGAGGGGGGVVLLRAVRDITISGAVNTNGGAGGGTALTYRAGGGGAGGGGTVGVWAGRNLSFTGTINANGGTGGESGIDDADAPSGNFPNQGKGGDGGEGRTWITDNDKCDGATCPGTENPAFLGIDEGRVRSVITTYTITSKEIDLRNTAPVLNSVTVSAPLSGGSTVAVEIATSDQTGFDPTSLWAASATFVGQPMKRFVRYRLTVDNQDADNPAVVDSITFDYDGHQQDQFDFTANCGTIAAGSGPLPPGPTALLVLMCLLLPLGSWIYLREV
;
A
#
# COMPACT_ATOMS: atom_id res chain seq x y z
N MET A 1 -73.45 25.51 -35.84
CA MET A 1 -72.50 24.43 -35.47
C MET A 1 -71.05 24.85 -35.70
N GLU A 2 -70.75 25.71 -36.68
CA GLU A 2 -69.39 26.22 -36.99
C GLU A 2 -68.69 27.00 -35.86
N LEU A 3 -69.44 27.74 -35.03
CA LEU A 3 -68.83 28.54 -33.95
C LEU A 3 -68.20 27.68 -32.83
N VAL A 4 -68.61 26.41 -32.70
CA VAL A 4 -68.11 25.48 -31.68
C VAL A 4 -66.79 24.84 -32.13
N THR A 5 -66.60 24.65 -33.45
CA THR A 5 -65.41 24.05 -34.03
C THR A 5 -64.21 25.00 -34.00
N ALA A 6 -64.42 26.29 -34.32
CA ALA A 6 -63.39 27.32 -34.26
C ALA A 6 -62.85 27.54 -32.82
N LYS A 7 -63.72 27.50 -31.81
CA LYS A 7 -63.32 27.60 -30.39
C LYS A 7 -62.54 26.38 -29.89
N ARG A 8 -62.78 25.18 -30.45
CA ARG A 8 -62.00 23.98 -30.12
C ARG A 8 -60.61 24.01 -30.75
N GLN A 9 -60.48 24.47 -31.99
CA GLN A 9 -59.16 24.58 -32.65
C GLN A 9 -58.28 25.66 -32.04
N ALA A 10 -58.83 26.83 -31.69
CA ALA A 10 -58.07 27.88 -30.99
C ALA A 10 -57.53 27.40 -29.64
N LYS A 11 -58.27 26.53 -28.93
CA LYS A 11 -57.81 25.93 -27.66
C LYS A 11 -56.69 24.91 -27.87
N ILE A 12 -56.74 24.09 -28.91
CA ILE A 12 -55.68 23.10 -29.21
C ILE A 12 -54.39 23.81 -29.62
N VAL A 13 -54.47 24.85 -30.47
CA VAL A 13 -53.31 25.66 -30.86
C VAL A 13 -52.73 26.43 -29.67
N ALA A 14 -53.58 27.00 -28.80
CA ALA A 14 -53.12 27.67 -27.58
C ALA A 14 -52.46 26.71 -26.58
N VAL A 15 -52.97 25.48 -26.44
CA VAL A 15 -52.36 24.45 -25.56
C VAL A 15 -51.04 23.94 -26.14
N PHE A 16 -50.92 23.79 -27.46
CA PHE A 16 -49.65 23.44 -28.12
C PHE A 16 -48.63 24.58 -28.01
N LEU A 17 -49.04 25.84 -28.21
CA LEU A 17 -48.19 27.01 -27.97
C LEU A 17 -47.75 27.07 -26.50
N ILE A 18 -48.68 26.93 -25.55
CA ILE A 18 -48.33 26.98 -24.13
C ILE A 18 -47.39 25.83 -23.76
N MET A 19 -47.56 24.61 -24.28
CA MET A 19 -46.60 23.51 -24.03
C MET A 19 -45.23 23.74 -24.67
N PHE A 20 -45.16 24.35 -25.85
CA PHE A 20 -43.88 24.74 -26.49
C PHE A 20 -43.20 25.92 -25.76
N PHE A 21 -43.97 26.88 -25.23
CA PHE A 21 -43.45 28.05 -24.51
C PHE A 21 -43.32 27.82 -22.99
N SER A 22 -43.77 26.68 -22.46
CA SER A 22 -43.68 26.32 -21.03
C SER A 22 -42.58 25.32 -20.71
N LEU A 23 -41.67 25.03 -21.65
CA LEU A 23 -40.35 24.46 -21.33
C LEU A 23 -39.54 25.54 -20.59
N ARG A 24 -39.96 25.85 -19.37
CA ARG A 24 -39.17 26.69 -18.46
C ARG A 24 -37.84 25.97 -18.25
N GLY A 25 -36.74 26.71 -18.40
CA GLY A 25 -35.37 26.23 -18.22
C GLY A 25 -35.30 25.31 -17.01
N GLN A 26 -35.12 24.02 -17.27
CA GLN A 26 -34.78 23.10 -16.21
C GLN A 26 -33.33 23.42 -15.85
N ALA A 27 -33.07 23.68 -14.58
CA ALA A 27 -31.70 23.73 -14.08
C ALA A 27 -31.04 22.40 -14.48
N LEU A 28 -30.00 22.51 -15.29
CA LEU A 28 -29.14 21.39 -15.62
C LEU A 28 -28.03 21.36 -14.57
N THR A 29 -27.67 20.15 -14.19
CA THR A 29 -26.59 19.92 -13.24
C THR A 29 -25.48 19.19 -13.98
N TRP A 30 -24.26 19.67 -13.82
CA TRP A 30 -23.05 18.93 -14.14
C TRP A 30 -22.30 18.66 -12.85
N SER A 31 -21.91 17.42 -12.60
CA SER A 31 -21.16 17.04 -11.41
C SER A 31 -19.97 16.17 -11.76
N ASP A 32 -18.94 16.29 -10.94
CA ASP A 32 -17.77 15.43 -10.91
C ASP A 32 -17.60 14.90 -9.50
N GLU A 33 -17.94 13.63 -9.31
CA GLU A 33 -17.81 12.91 -8.04
C GLU A 33 -16.42 12.30 -7.88
N PHE A 34 -15.50 12.58 -8.81
CA PHE A 34 -14.12 12.06 -8.81
C PHE A 34 -14.01 10.54 -8.66
N THR A 35 -15.06 9.77 -8.96
CA THR A 35 -15.02 8.30 -9.04
C THR A 35 -14.04 7.80 -10.11
N SER A 36 -13.60 8.70 -11.01
CA SER A 36 -12.46 8.51 -11.90
C SER A 36 -11.79 9.86 -12.21
N LEU A 37 -10.56 9.83 -12.74
CA LEU A 37 -9.84 11.01 -13.22
C LEU A 37 -10.25 11.42 -14.65
N ALA A 38 -11.44 11.02 -15.12
CA ALA A 38 -11.88 11.29 -16.50
C ALA A 38 -11.89 12.79 -16.82
N ASN A 39 -12.35 13.61 -15.86
CA ASN A 39 -12.51 15.06 -16.00
C ASN A 39 -11.40 15.88 -15.35
N VAL A 40 -10.38 15.23 -14.77
CA VAL A 40 -9.25 15.91 -14.10
C VAL A 40 -8.05 15.97 -15.05
N ASP A 41 -7.45 17.15 -15.20
CA ASP A 41 -6.28 17.41 -16.06
C ASP A 41 -4.98 17.32 -15.26
N SER A 42 -4.93 17.98 -14.10
CA SER A 42 -3.78 17.96 -13.19
C SER A 42 -4.22 18.12 -11.74
N TYR A 43 -3.41 17.63 -10.80
CA TYR A 43 -3.67 17.75 -9.37
C TYR A 43 -2.38 17.58 -8.55
N ASP A 44 -2.30 18.27 -7.40
CA ASP A 44 -1.16 18.18 -6.46
C ASP A 44 -1.50 17.37 -5.19
N MET A 45 -2.78 17.09 -4.96
CA MET A 45 -3.25 16.22 -3.86
C MET A 45 -3.04 14.75 -4.18
N LYS A 46 -3.17 13.85 -3.20
CA LYS A 46 -3.25 12.42 -3.48
C LYS A 46 -4.68 12.05 -3.85
N TYR A 47 -4.84 11.21 -4.87
CA TYR A 47 -6.14 10.75 -5.33
C TYR A 47 -6.45 9.37 -4.74
N ASN A 48 -7.57 9.28 -4.03
CA ASN A 48 -8.10 8.03 -3.51
C ASN A 48 -9.08 7.42 -4.51
N SER A 49 -8.60 6.47 -5.31
CA SER A 49 -9.41 5.75 -6.30
C SER A 49 -10.52 4.89 -5.69
N ALA A 50 -10.41 4.54 -4.40
CA ALA A 50 -11.42 3.73 -3.69
C ALA A 50 -12.69 4.53 -3.40
N THR A 51 -12.51 5.77 -2.95
CA THR A 51 -13.61 6.64 -2.50
C THR A 51 -13.95 7.72 -3.51
N GLY A 52 -13.11 7.92 -4.53
CA GLY A 52 -13.23 9.04 -5.45
C GLY A 52 -12.99 10.37 -4.74
N THR A 53 -11.93 10.48 -3.94
CA THR A 53 -11.67 11.69 -3.16
C THR A 53 -10.22 12.15 -3.28
N PHE A 54 -9.97 13.45 -3.14
CA PHE A 54 -8.62 13.99 -3.04
C PHE A 54 -8.28 14.29 -1.58
N TYR A 55 -7.10 13.87 -1.13
CA TYR A 55 -6.62 14.07 0.24
C TYR A 55 -5.18 14.63 0.25
N PRO A 56 -4.78 15.36 1.30
CA PRO A 56 -3.43 15.91 1.40
C PRO A 56 -2.36 14.82 1.49
N GLU A 57 -1.12 15.17 1.18
CA GLU A 57 0.01 14.29 1.49
C GLU A 57 0.15 14.10 3.01
N VAL A 58 0.63 12.93 3.43
CA VAL A 58 0.81 12.57 4.84
C VAL A 58 2.30 12.44 5.13
N GLN A 59 2.71 12.82 6.34
CA GLN A 59 4.09 12.80 6.80
C GLN A 59 4.17 12.42 8.28
N ILE A 60 5.30 11.89 8.70
CA ILE A 60 5.64 11.69 10.11
C ILE A 60 6.30 12.97 10.62
N GLN A 61 5.78 13.56 11.69
CA GLN A 61 6.33 14.77 12.33
C GLN A 61 6.79 14.49 13.75
N GLY A 62 7.85 15.17 14.18
CA GLY A 62 8.29 15.16 15.58
C GLY A 62 9.00 13.89 16.01
N TRP A 63 9.20 12.95 15.09
CA TRP A 63 9.97 11.74 15.34
C TRP A 63 11.44 12.08 15.64
N ASN A 64 12.04 11.43 16.64
CA ASN A 64 13.39 11.73 17.10
C ASN A 64 14.15 10.48 17.55
N ALA A 65 15.12 10.07 16.75
CA ALA A 65 16.08 9.00 17.05
C ALA A 65 17.38 9.48 17.73
N GLY A 66 17.35 10.66 18.38
CA GLY A 66 18.50 11.26 19.06
C GLY A 66 19.21 12.37 18.28
N SER A 67 18.82 12.63 17.03
CA SER A 67 19.36 13.73 16.19
C SER A 67 18.46 14.97 16.13
N GLY A 68 17.41 15.02 16.94
CA GLY A 68 16.40 16.08 16.94
C GLY A 68 15.18 15.71 16.09
N ALA A 69 14.09 16.47 16.26
CA ALA A 69 12.82 16.23 15.58
C ALA A 69 12.98 16.28 14.05
N GLN A 70 12.54 15.21 13.38
CA GLN A 70 12.56 15.07 11.93
C GLN A 70 11.15 15.14 11.34
N VAL A 71 11.11 15.31 10.01
CA VAL A 71 9.89 15.22 9.21
C VAL A 71 10.18 14.30 8.02
N THR A 72 9.33 13.29 7.82
CA THR A 72 9.48 12.30 6.74
C THR A 72 8.17 12.14 6.01
N SER A 73 8.15 12.38 4.69
CA SER A 73 6.97 12.11 3.85
C SER A 73 6.64 10.61 3.85
N LEU A 74 5.35 10.30 3.89
CA LEU A 74 4.84 8.94 3.88
C LEU A 74 4.04 8.68 2.60
N ASP A 75 4.55 7.79 1.77
CA ASP A 75 3.84 7.34 0.57
C ASP A 75 2.78 6.29 0.94
N MET A 76 1.52 6.65 0.74
CA MET A 76 0.33 5.83 1.01
C MET A 76 -0.14 5.01 -0.19
N GLY A 77 0.57 5.09 -1.32
CA GLY A 77 0.25 4.37 -2.55
C GLY A 77 -0.87 5.01 -3.38
N ASP A 78 -1.29 4.30 -4.43
CA ASP A 78 -2.26 4.76 -5.44
C ASP A 78 -3.50 3.84 -5.60
N GLY A 79 -3.53 2.71 -4.88
CA GLY A 79 -4.60 1.71 -4.98
C GLY A 79 -4.65 0.94 -6.29
N SER A 80 -3.58 0.95 -7.09
CA SER A 80 -3.51 0.30 -8.41
C SER A 80 -3.82 -1.20 -8.40
N HIS A 81 -3.69 -1.89 -7.28
CA HIS A 81 -4.02 -3.31 -7.17
C HIS A 81 -5.45 -3.60 -6.68
N GLY A 82 -6.28 -2.58 -6.45
CA GLY A 82 -7.66 -2.75 -5.97
C GLY A 82 -7.73 -3.15 -4.50
N SER A 83 -8.85 -3.75 -4.06
CA SER A 83 -9.01 -4.17 -2.66
C SER A 83 -8.33 -5.51 -2.40
N PHE A 84 -7.78 -5.69 -1.20
CA PHE A 84 -7.32 -6.97 -0.69
C PHE A 84 -8.29 -7.48 0.38
N ASP A 85 -9.18 -8.39 0.01
CA ASP A 85 -10.21 -8.96 0.88
C ASP A 85 -10.57 -10.40 0.46
N SER A 86 -11.46 -11.06 1.18
CA SER A 86 -11.83 -12.47 0.95
C SER A 86 -12.39 -12.77 -0.44
N SER A 87 -12.87 -11.76 -1.17
CA SER A 87 -13.31 -11.90 -2.55
C SER A 87 -12.19 -11.71 -3.58
N THR A 88 -11.05 -11.14 -3.19
CA THR A 88 -9.97 -10.76 -4.10
C THR A 88 -8.60 -11.39 -3.79
N TRP A 89 -8.41 -12.08 -2.66
CA TRP A 89 -7.10 -12.67 -2.29
C TRP A 89 -6.44 -13.50 -3.40
N ALA A 90 -7.23 -14.25 -4.18
CA ALA A 90 -6.73 -15.06 -5.30
C ALA A 90 -6.13 -14.25 -6.46
N ASN A 91 -6.32 -12.93 -6.50
CA ASN A 91 -5.72 -12.04 -7.49
C ASN A 91 -4.26 -11.68 -7.17
N PHE A 92 -3.81 -11.93 -5.93
CA PHE A 92 -2.50 -11.51 -5.43
C PHE A 92 -1.53 -12.66 -5.22
N GLY A 93 -1.99 -13.91 -5.44
CA GLY A 93 -1.17 -15.09 -5.23
C GLY A 93 -2.03 -16.35 -5.08
N SER A 94 -1.53 -17.33 -4.35
CA SER A 94 -2.24 -18.60 -4.15
C SER A 94 -2.99 -18.62 -2.82
N VAL A 95 -4.22 -19.13 -2.83
CA VAL A 95 -5.01 -19.39 -1.62
C VAL A 95 -5.13 -20.90 -1.44
N ASN A 96 -4.60 -21.43 -0.34
CA ASN A 96 -4.69 -22.84 0.03
C ASN A 96 -5.24 -23.00 1.45
N GLY A 97 -6.51 -23.37 1.55
CA GLY A 97 -7.21 -23.39 2.83
C GLY A 97 -7.27 -22.00 3.44
N THR A 98 -6.68 -21.84 4.63
CA THR A 98 -6.59 -20.57 5.36
C THR A 98 -5.28 -19.81 5.12
N THR A 99 -4.37 -20.34 4.29
CA THR A 99 -3.11 -19.68 3.96
C THR A 99 -3.21 -18.99 2.60
N ILE A 100 -2.95 -17.70 2.60
CA ILE A 100 -2.79 -16.87 1.40
C ILE A 100 -1.29 -16.64 1.24
N THR A 101 -0.72 -17.00 0.10
CA THR A 101 0.71 -16.78 -0.17
C THR A 101 0.84 -15.68 -1.23
N ILE A 102 1.55 -14.62 -0.88
CA ILE A 102 1.86 -13.50 -1.77
C ILE A 102 3.36 -13.47 -2.07
N ASP A 103 3.70 -13.32 -3.34
CA ASP A 103 5.08 -13.11 -3.77
C ASP A 103 5.41 -11.60 -3.75
N THR A 104 6.25 -11.18 -2.81
CA THR A 104 6.68 -9.80 -2.64
C THR A 104 7.61 -9.35 -3.77
N ASP A 105 8.22 -10.24 -4.55
CA ASP A 105 8.98 -9.83 -5.72
C ASP A 105 8.05 -9.40 -6.88
N THR A 106 6.81 -9.89 -6.86
CA THR A 106 5.76 -9.50 -7.82
C THR A 106 4.96 -8.29 -7.37
N TYR A 107 4.61 -8.20 -6.07
CA TYR A 107 3.73 -7.15 -5.51
C TYR A 107 4.47 -6.24 -4.52
N TYR A 108 5.56 -5.59 -4.95
CA TYR A 108 6.29 -4.63 -4.12
C TYR A 108 6.36 -3.23 -4.75
N PRO A 109 5.85 -2.19 -4.05
CA PRO A 109 4.96 -2.24 -2.88
C PRO A 109 3.55 -2.74 -3.25
N LEU A 110 2.84 -3.35 -2.29
CA LEU A 110 1.43 -3.72 -2.44
C LEU A 110 0.55 -2.49 -2.20
N GLN A 111 0.13 -1.84 -3.29
CA GLN A 111 -0.71 -0.64 -3.28
C GLN A 111 -2.20 -0.98 -3.47
N VAL A 112 -2.99 -0.91 -2.40
CA VAL A 112 -4.39 -1.35 -2.38
C VAL A 112 -5.34 -0.21 -2.03
N THR A 113 -6.59 -0.35 -2.45
CA THR A 113 -7.65 0.60 -2.06
C THR A 113 -8.09 0.38 -0.61
N SER A 114 -8.17 -0.87 -0.18
CA SER A 114 -8.44 -1.31 1.19
C SER A 114 -7.71 -2.63 1.48
N PHE A 115 -7.41 -2.91 2.74
CA PHE A 115 -6.79 -4.17 3.15
C PHE A 115 -7.55 -4.80 4.32
N THR A 116 -8.03 -6.03 4.13
CA THR A 116 -8.67 -6.83 5.18
C THR A 116 -8.10 -8.24 5.17
N LEU A 117 -7.55 -8.65 6.32
CA LEU A 117 -7.17 -10.02 6.60
C LEU A 117 -8.03 -10.57 7.74
N ASP A 118 -8.92 -11.48 7.39
CA ASP A 118 -9.92 -12.04 8.29
C ASP A 118 -9.31 -12.94 9.37
N LEU A 119 -10.01 -13.06 10.51
CA LEU A 119 -9.63 -13.96 11.60
C LEU A 119 -9.50 -15.41 11.09
N GLY A 120 -8.44 -16.09 11.51
CA GLY A 120 -8.16 -17.48 11.14
C GLY A 120 -7.44 -17.65 9.80
N TYR A 121 -7.19 -16.55 9.06
CA TYR A 121 -6.36 -16.57 7.85
C TYR A 121 -4.93 -16.13 8.15
N THR A 122 -3.98 -16.69 7.39
CA THR A 122 -2.58 -16.31 7.40
C THR A 122 -2.19 -15.77 6.02
N LEU A 123 -1.71 -14.53 5.95
CA LEU A 123 -1.02 -14.01 4.77
C LEU A 123 0.47 -14.26 4.96
N LYS A 124 1.00 -15.24 4.22
CA LYS A 124 2.42 -15.57 4.18
C LYS A 124 3.09 -14.83 3.02
N GLY A 125 3.99 -13.92 3.32
CA GLY A 125 4.83 -13.30 2.29
C GLY A 125 6.01 -14.19 1.95
N VAL A 126 6.28 -14.35 0.66
CA VAL A 126 7.48 -15.02 0.14
C VAL A 126 8.18 -14.06 -0.83
N GLY A 127 9.49 -14.22 -1.04
CA GLY A 127 10.25 -13.35 -1.94
C GLY A 127 11.27 -12.47 -1.20
N SER A 128 12.10 -11.80 -2.00
CA SER A 128 13.27 -11.04 -1.54
C SER A 128 12.94 -9.60 -1.13
N ASN A 129 11.79 -9.06 -1.53
CA ASN A 129 11.35 -7.72 -1.14
C ASN A 129 10.55 -7.72 0.18
N PRO A 130 10.51 -6.59 0.91
CA PRO A 130 9.59 -6.38 2.03
C PRO A 130 8.12 -6.61 1.67
N LEU A 131 7.32 -7.03 2.65
CA LEU A 131 5.86 -6.91 2.58
C LEU A 131 5.46 -5.48 2.95
N ASP A 132 5.46 -4.58 1.96
CA ASP A 132 5.07 -3.16 2.11
C ASP A 132 3.64 -2.96 1.62
N ILE A 133 2.69 -2.84 2.56
CA ILE A 133 1.26 -2.68 2.31
C ILE A 133 0.89 -1.21 2.47
N ARG A 134 0.39 -0.63 1.38
CA ARG A 134 -0.04 0.77 1.30
C ARG A 134 -1.51 0.82 0.93
N SER A 135 -2.33 1.33 1.84
CA SER A 135 -3.79 1.38 1.70
C SER A 135 -4.28 2.82 1.61
N LEU A 136 -5.11 3.09 0.60
CA LEU A 136 -5.82 4.36 0.48
C LEU A 136 -6.97 4.51 1.48
N THR A 137 -7.40 3.42 2.11
CA THR A 137 -8.44 3.45 3.15
C THR A 137 -7.93 2.75 4.42
N ASP A 138 -8.74 1.90 5.03
CA ASP A 138 -8.39 1.25 6.29
C ASP A 138 -7.53 0.00 6.03
N ILE A 139 -6.75 -0.39 7.04
CA ILE A 139 -6.10 -1.70 7.13
C ILE A 139 -6.69 -2.43 8.34
N THR A 140 -7.28 -3.60 8.13
CA THR A 140 -7.80 -4.47 9.19
C THR A 140 -7.08 -5.82 9.18
N ILE A 141 -6.38 -6.15 10.27
CA ILE A 141 -5.66 -7.41 10.45
C ILE A 141 -6.21 -8.13 11.68
N ALA A 142 -7.18 -9.02 11.44
CA ALA A 142 -7.68 -9.95 12.45
C ALA A 142 -6.98 -11.32 12.37
N GLY A 143 -6.42 -11.67 11.21
CA GLY A 143 -5.61 -12.88 10.98
C GLY A 143 -4.13 -12.73 11.34
N THR A 144 -3.25 -13.44 10.64
CA THR A 144 -1.80 -13.41 10.85
C THR A 144 -1.05 -12.96 9.60
N LEU A 145 -0.26 -11.89 9.69
CA LEU A 145 0.79 -11.61 8.72
C LEU A 145 2.04 -12.40 9.11
N ASP A 146 2.53 -13.25 8.21
CA ASP A 146 3.66 -14.13 8.44
C ASP A 146 4.79 -13.84 7.45
N CYS A 147 5.85 -13.25 7.97
CA CYS A 147 7.13 -13.00 7.31
C CYS A 147 8.27 -13.54 8.19
N ASN A 148 8.04 -14.64 8.93
CA ASN A 148 9.09 -15.30 9.70
C ASN A 148 10.15 -15.91 8.79
N GLY A 149 11.39 -15.99 9.27
CA GLY A 149 12.41 -16.85 8.67
C GLY A 149 12.13 -18.33 8.95
N GLU A 150 12.43 -19.19 7.99
CA GLU A 150 12.25 -20.63 8.14
C GLU A 150 13.37 -21.25 8.98
N ALA A 151 13.10 -22.37 9.65
CA ALA A 151 14.11 -23.11 10.38
C ALA A 151 15.16 -23.73 9.44
N GLY A 152 16.41 -23.81 9.90
CA GLY A 152 17.45 -24.59 9.23
C GLY A 152 17.23 -26.10 9.38
N GLU A 153 17.67 -26.88 8.40
CA GLU A 153 17.66 -28.35 8.52
C GLU A 153 18.54 -28.83 9.68
N GLY A 154 18.03 -29.83 10.41
CA GLY A 154 18.75 -30.45 11.51
C GLY A 154 20.03 -31.19 11.10
N ILE A 155 20.77 -31.65 12.11
CA ILE A 155 21.96 -32.49 11.93
C ILE A 155 21.58 -33.82 11.27
N ASN A 156 22.32 -34.22 10.23
CA ASN A 156 22.14 -35.49 9.53
C ASN A 156 23.13 -36.55 10.03
N ALA A 157 22.64 -37.78 10.21
CA ALA A 157 23.46 -38.94 10.54
C ALA A 157 24.46 -39.31 9.43
N ASN A 158 24.16 -38.94 8.19
CA ASN A 158 25.06 -39.09 7.07
C ASN A 158 25.89 -37.82 6.93
N ASN A 159 27.16 -37.91 7.34
CA ASN A 159 28.10 -36.80 7.26
C ASN A 159 28.41 -36.32 5.83
N THR A 160 27.97 -37.03 4.78
CA THR A 160 28.12 -36.57 3.38
C THR A 160 26.94 -35.75 2.88
N VAL A 161 25.87 -35.60 3.67
CA VAL A 161 24.68 -34.83 3.30
C VAL A 161 24.80 -33.43 3.89
N VAL A 162 24.63 -32.41 3.04
CA VAL A 162 24.60 -31.01 3.44
C VAL A 162 23.21 -30.69 3.96
N SER A 163 23.11 -30.20 5.20
CA SER A 163 21.86 -29.67 5.74
C SER A 163 21.59 -28.29 5.14
N ALA A 164 20.42 -28.10 4.54
CA ALA A 164 20.02 -26.85 3.91
C ALA A 164 19.65 -25.76 4.93
N GLY A 165 20.14 -24.54 4.70
CA GLY A 165 19.79 -23.37 5.52
C GLY A 165 18.31 -22.99 5.37
N GLY A 166 17.77 -22.38 6.41
CA GLY A 166 16.41 -21.86 6.40
C GLY A 166 16.26 -20.69 5.43
N SER A 167 15.14 -20.62 4.71
CA SER A 167 14.84 -19.47 3.84
C SER A 167 14.55 -18.22 4.66
N GLY A 168 15.05 -17.07 4.22
CA GLY A 168 14.51 -15.78 4.64
C GLY A 168 13.27 -15.44 3.81
N ASN A 169 12.27 -14.82 4.44
CA ASN A 169 11.03 -14.40 3.78
C ASN A 169 10.87 -12.88 3.86
N CYS A 170 10.14 -12.26 2.93
CA CYS A 170 9.84 -10.82 2.91
C CYS A 170 11.09 -9.93 3.07
N GLY A 171 12.19 -10.29 2.41
CA GLY A 171 13.48 -9.60 2.54
C GLY A 171 14.29 -9.94 3.79
N GLY A 172 14.00 -11.04 4.48
CA GLY A 172 14.93 -11.67 5.43
C GLY A 172 16.07 -12.40 4.72
N GLY A 173 17.22 -12.56 5.38
CA GLY A 173 18.36 -13.30 4.84
C GLY A 173 18.20 -14.81 4.95
N ALA A 174 18.64 -15.60 3.96
CA ALA A 174 18.72 -17.05 4.09
C ALA A 174 19.81 -17.47 5.09
N GLY A 175 19.56 -18.54 5.85
CA GLY A 175 20.54 -19.19 6.73
C GLY A 175 21.61 -19.96 5.95
N GLY A 176 22.75 -20.19 6.60
CA GLY A 176 23.87 -20.92 6.03
C GLY A 176 23.65 -22.44 6.03
N SER A 177 24.18 -23.14 5.04
CA SER A 177 24.18 -24.60 5.00
C SER A 177 25.13 -25.19 6.04
N GLY A 178 24.73 -26.31 6.65
CA GLY A 178 25.58 -27.08 7.56
C GLY A 178 26.73 -27.77 6.83
N GLY A 179 27.87 -27.94 7.49
CA GLY A 179 29.04 -28.59 6.89
C GLY A 179 28.82 -30.09 6.61
N ALA A 180 29.57 -30.64 5.65
CA ALA A 180 29.59 -32.08 5.32
C ALA A 180 31.00 -32.57 4.92
N ILE A 181 31.30 -33.82 5.23
CA ILE A 181 32.56 -34.51 4.96
C ILE A 181 32.47 -35.26 3.62
N PRO A 182 33.55 -35.30 2.82
CA PRO A 182 34.91 -34.82 3.12
C PRO A 182 35.24 -33.39 2.68
N ALA A 183 34.30 -32.59 2.16
CA ALA A 183 34.69 -31.39 1.41
C ALA A 183 33.69 -30.22 1.35
N VAL A 184 32.57 -30.25 2.09
CA VAL A 184 31.65 -29.10 2.10
C VAL A 184 31.81 -28.37 3.41
N GLU A 185 32.46 -27.21 3.36
CA GLU A 185 32.48 -26.29 4.49
C GLU A 185 31.05 -25.80 4.77
N ALA A 186 30.74 -25.58 6.05
CA ALA A 186 29.53 -24.85 6.40
C ALA A 186 29.56 -23.49 5.71
N THR A 187 28.40 -22.96 5.33
CA THR A 187 28.33 -21.63 4.72
C THR A 187 27.81 -20.60 5.71
N ASP A 188 28.20 -19.35 5.50
CA ASP A 188 27.68 -18.22 6.25
C ASP A 188 26.18 -18.07 5.98
N GLY A 189 25.48 -17.46 6.95
CA GLY A 189 24.18 -16.87 6.66
C GLY A 189 24.31 -15.75 5.64
N THR A 190 23.23 -15.42 4.96
CA THR A 190 23.15 -14.24 4.09
C THR A 190 22.53 -13.08 4.85
N MET A 191 22.88 -11.86 4.44
CA MET A 191 22.30 -10.65 5.03
C MET A 191 20.82 -10.50 4.60
N GLY A 192 19.99 -9.94 5.47
CA GLY A 192 18.64 -9.52 5.11
C GLY A 192 18.61 -8.20 4.34
N GLY A 193 17.55 -7.95 3.56
CA GLY A 193 17.28 -6.69 2.88
C GLY A 193 17.42 -6.75 1.35
N ALA A 194 16.55 -6.01 0.65
CA ALA A 194 16.43 -6.07 -0.81
C ALA A 194 17.61 -5.46 -1.60
N SER A 195 18.39 -4.53 -1.04
CA SER A 195 19.54 -3.90 -1.74
C SER A 195 20.31 -2.87 -0.88
N LEU A 196 20.72 -3.18 0.36
CA LEU A 196 21.46 -2.18 1.16
C LEU A 196 22.77 -2.74 1.73
N THR A 197 23.86 -2.04 1.40
CA THR A 197 25.27 -2.20 1.78
C THR A 197 25.56 -2.27 3.30
N ARG A 198 24.54 -2.38 4.16
CA ARG A 198 24.60 -2.25 5.64
C ARG A 198 23.45 -2.98 6.35
N ALA A 199 23.12 -4.20 5.95
CA ALA A 199 22.37 -5.09 6.82
C ALA A 199 23.32 -5.76 7.82
N GLY A 200 22.77 -6.41 8.85
CA GLY A 200 23.57 -7.24 9.72
C GLY A 200 24.37 -8.23 8.88
N LEU A 201 25.67 -8.37 9.16
CA LEU A 201 26.46 -9.38 8.46
C LEU A 201 25.82 -10.74 8.74
N GLY A 202 25.71 -11.58 7.72
CA GLY A 202 25.35 -12.97 7.94
C GLY A 202 26.34 -13.59 8.93
N ALA A 203 25.85 -14.45 9.81
CA ALA A 203 26.73 -15.02 10.80
C ALA A 203 27.72 -15.97 10.14
N ASN A 204 28.96 -15.93 10.62
CA ASN A 204 30.00 -16.78 10.05
C ASN A 204 29.63 -18.25 10.28
N ALA A 205 29.83 -19.04 9.23
CA ALA A 205 29.86 -20.47 9.32
C ALA A 205 30.95 -20.91 10.27
N ALA A 206 30.79 -22.12 10.75
CA ALA A 206 31.78 -22.74 11.57
C ALA A 206 33.07 -22.99 10.78
N ASN A 207 34.20 -22.37 11.19
CA ASN A 207 35.49 -22.51 10.49
C ASN A 207 36.11 -23.87 10.75
N ALA A 208 36.71 -24.49 9.73
CA ALA A 208 37.34 -25.80 9.85
C ALA A 208 38.60 -25.70 10.72
N ALA A 209 38.47 -26.02 12.01
CA ALA A 209 39.64 -26.40 12.78
C ALA A 209 40.25 -27.64 12.10
N PRO A 210 41.56 -27.66 11.78
CA PRO A 210 42.19 -28.86 11.28
C PRO A 210 42.09 -29.96 12.36
N ALA A 211 41.14 -30.87 12.17
CA ALA A 211 40.97 -32.15 12.85
C ALA A 211 41.60 -32.21 14.25
N MET A 212 41.04 -31.48 15.22
CA MET A 212 41.29 -31.85 16.61
C MET A 212 40.53 -33.15 16.85
N ASN A 213 41.26 -34.27 16.75
CA ASN A 213 40.80 -35.65 16.61
C ASN A 213 39.92 -36.19 17.77
N ASN A 214 39.39 -35.33 18.66
CA ASN A 214 38.57 -35.68 19.82
C ASN A 214 37.74 -34.51 20.42
N VAL A 215 37.79 -33.29 19.87
CA VAL A 215 37.01 -32.15 20.38
C VAL A 215 35.76 -32.04 19.50
N GLY A 216 34.59 -31.69 20.09
CA GLY A 216 33.33 -31.61 19.36
C GLY A 216 33.37 -30.65 18.17
N ALA A 217 32.34 -30.69 17.33
CA ALA A 217 32.23 -29.73 16.24
C ALA A 217 31.61 -28.41 16.74
N THR A 218 32.15 -27.29 16.27
CA THR A 218 31.71 -25.93 16.62
C THR A 218 30.34 -25.59 16.02
N GLY A 219 29.48 -24.91 16.79
CA GLY A 219 28.20 -24.38 16.29
C GLY A 219 28.34 -23.12 15.42
N GLY A 220 27.35 -22.85 14.57
CA GLY A 220 27.29 -21.64 13.74
C GLY A 220 26.88 -20.40 14.55
N GLY A 221 27.32 -19.20 14.14
CA GLY A 221 26.93 -17.96 14.81
C GLY A 221 25.45 -17.59 14.58
N GLY A 222 24.84 -16.87 15.52
CA GLY A 222 23.48 -16.34 15.38
C GLY A 222 23.43 -15.13 14.45
N GLY A 223 22.34 -15.01 13.67
CA GLY A 223 22.12 -13.96 12.69
C GLY A 223 21.90 -12.59 13.32
N GLY A 224 22.53 -11.57 12.74
CA GLY A 224 22.38 -10.18 13.18
C GLY A 224 21.04 -9.58 12.79
N ALA A 225 20.59 -8.57 13.53
CA ALA A 225 19.31 -7.89 13.31
C ALA A 225 19.45 -6.36 13.32
N TYR A 226 18.37 -5.68 12.94
CA TYR A 226 18.21 -4.23 13.15
C TYR A 226 17.67 -4.00 14.56
N SER A 227 18.55 -3.89 15.56
CA SER A 227 18.16 -3.81 16.97
C SER A 227 18.15 -2.36 17.47
N GLN A 228 17.07 -1.93 18.15
CA GLN A 228 16.97 -0.60 18.75
C GLN A 228 17.66 -0.49 20.13
N ALA A 229 17.73 -1.60 20.88
CA ALA A 229 18.58 -1.89 22.06
C ALA A 229 18.14 -3.24 22.71
N GLY A 230 17.88 -4.26 21.88
CA GLY A 230 17.38 -5.58 22.28
C GLY A 230 18.49 -6.62 22.53
N THR A 231 18.10 -7.89 22.66
CA THR A 231 19.07 -9.00 22.71
C THR A 231 19.91 -9.02 21.45
N GLN A 232 21.22 -8.94 21.64
CA GLN A 232 22.16 -9.05 20.55
C GLN A 232 22.22 -10.51 20.10
N ALA A 233 22.44 -10.74 18.81
CA ALA A 233 22.88 -12.04 18.33
C ALA A 233 24.01 -12.61 19.20
N GLU A 234 24.06 -13.93 19.31
CA GLU A 234 25.07 -14.65 20.08
C GLU A 234 26.04 -15.40 19.17
N ASP A 235 27.26 -15.58 19.65
CA ASP A 235 28.26 -16.41 18.97
C ASP A 235 27.88 -17.89 19.07
N GLY A 236 28.38 -18.70 18.13
CA GLY A 236 28.32 -20.15 18.23
C GLY A 236 29.44 -20.66 19.15
N TYR A 237 29.14 -21.67 19.97
CA TYR A 237 30.08 -22.25 20.92
C TYR A 237 30.52 -23.65 20.49
N ASP A 238 31.76 -24.01 20.86
CA ASP A 238 32.25 -25.39 20.87
C ASP A 238 32.21 -25.97 22.30
N VAL A 239 32.54 -27.25 22.45
CA VAL A 239 32.56 -28.00 23.71
C VAL A 239 33.50 -27.43 24.78
N THR A 240 34.44 -26.57 24.39
CA THR A 240 35.36 -25.89 25.30
C THR A 240 34.88 -24.48 25.69
N GLU A 241 33.67 -24.08 25.29
CA GLU A 241 33.10 -22.72 25.46
C GLU A 241 33.95 -21.59 24.87
N THR A 242 34.98 -21.94 24.10
CA THR A 242 35.74 -20.97 23.33
C THR A 242 34.87 -20.51 22.16
N THR A 243 34.67 -19.21 22.02
CA THR A 243 34.03 -18.61 20.85
C THR A 243 34.91 -18.80 19.63
N TRP A 244 34.40 -19.53 18.63
CA TRP A 244 35.13 -19.79 17.38
C TRP A 244 34.52 -19.08 16.19
N ASN A 245 33.20 -18.82 16.22
CA ASN A 245 32.47 -18.30 15.08
C ASN A 245 31.70 -17.04 15.46
N SER A 246 31.97 -15.97 14.72
CA SER A 246 31.39 -14.65 14.99
C SER A 246 29.92 -14.62 14.61
N LYS A 247 29.11 -14.17 15.56
CA LYS A 247 27.73 -13.72 15.34
C LYS A 247 27.64 -12.70 14.22
N GLY A 248 26.45 -12.64 13.62
CA GLY A 248 26.11 -11.55 12.73
C GLY A 248 26.14 -10.21 13.44
N GLY A 249 26.59 -9.17 12.73
CA GLY A 249 26.61 -7.81 13.28
C GLY A 249 25.20 -7.28 13.48
N ASN A 250 24.89 -6.70 14.64
CA ASN A 250 23.64 -5.95 14.80
C ASN A 250 23.83 -4.52 14.32
N PHE A 251 22.83 -3.99 13.62
CA PHE A 251 22.84 -2.60 13.17
C PHE A 251 21.84 -1.79 14.00
N GLN A 252 22.35 -0.84 14.77
CA GLN A 252 21.50 0.09 15.49
C GLN A 252 21.06 1.20 14.54
N ASP A 253 19.77 1.21 14.21
CA ASP A 253 19.10 2.23 13.42
C ASP A 253 17.77 2.57 14.06
N ASP A 254 17.88 3.23 15.21
CA ASP A 254 16.76 3.87 15.92
C ASP A 254 16.06 4.88 15.00
N GLY A 255 16.81 5.34 13.99
CA GLY A 255 16.46 6.13 12.84
C GLY A 255 15.41 5.55 11.89
N PHE A 256 15.22 4.23 11.83
CA PHE A 256 14.50 3.62 10.67
C PHE A 256 14.96 4.20 9.30
N THR A 257 16.21 4.70 9.23
CA THR A 257 16.78 5.35 8.05
C THR A 257 17.10 4.35 6.96
N VAL A 258 17.24 3.08 7.35
CA VAL A 258 17.46 1.93 6.50
C VAL A 258 16.35 0.94 6.78
N ILE A 259 15.64 0.46 5.76
CA ILE A 259 14.63 -0.60 5.91
C ILE A 259 15.27 -1.92 5.49
N GLY A 260 15.29 -2.91 6.38
CA GLY A 260 15.86 -4.24 6.11
C GLY A 260 15.40 -5.30 7.09
N GLY A 261 15.47 -6.56 6.66
CA GLY A 261 15.12 -7.73 7.47
C GLY A 261 16.29 -8.20 8.34
N GLY A 262 16.03 -9.20 9.18
CA GLY A 262 17.05 -9.92 9.92
C GLY A 262 17.94 -10.76 9.00
N SER A 263 19.15 -11.03 9.46
CA SER A 263 20.13 -11.85 8.74
C SER A 263 19.94 -13.33 9.07
N GLY A 264 20.34 -14.22 8.16
CA GLY A 264 20.38 -15.64 8.46
C GLY A 264 21.48 -16.02 9.45
N GLY A 265 21.26 -17.08 10.21
CA GLY A 265 22.28 -17.71 11.05
C GLY A 265 23.28 -18.53 10.23
N GLY A 266 24.46 -18.79 10.79
CA GLY A 266 25.52 -19.54 10.15
C GLY A 266 25.31 -21.06 10.28
N GLY A 267 25.84 -21.84 9.33
CA GLY A 267 25.86 -23.30 9.45
C GLY A 267 26.83 -23.79 10.52
N GLY A 268 26.44 -24.84 11.23
CA GLY A 268 27.31 -25.59 12.16
C GLY A 268 28.25 -26.54 11.43
N MET A 269 29.31 -26.97 12.11
CA MET A 269 30.31 -27.86 11.51
C MET A 269 29.92 -29.34 11.56
N ALA A 270 30.35 -30.09 10.54
CA ALA A 270 30.33 -31.55 10.54
C ALA A 270 31.32 -32.13 11.56
N TYR A 271 31.07 -33.36 12.00
CA TYR A 271 31.96 -34.10 12.87
C TYR A 271 32.58 -35.33 12.18
N SER A 272 33.91 -35.39 12.12
CA SER A 272 34.69 -36.56 11.68
C SER A 272 35.58 -37.08 12.82
N GLY A 273 34.98 -37.79 13.78
CA GLY A 273 35.73 -38.49 14.83
C GLY A 273 36.36 -39.80 14.36
N THR A 274 37.20 -40.39 15.23
CA THR A 274 37.72 -41.75 15.04
C THR A 274 36.62 -42.82 15.11
N ASP A 275 35.49 -42.49 15.74
CA ASP A 275 34.30 -43.32 15.75
C ASP A 275 33.41 -43.01 14.55
N GLY A 276 33.51 -43.85 13.52
CA GLY A 276 32.71 -43.78 12.31
C GLY A 276 31.20 -43.91 12.55
N ALA A 277 30.76 -44.44 13.70
CA ALA A 277 29.35 -44.52 14.04
C ALA A 277 28.74 -43.16 14.43
N ASN A 278 29.57 -42.18 14.76
CA ASN A 278 29.16 -40.84 15.23
C ASN A 278 29.42 -39.73 14.20
N HIS A 279 29.82 -40.10 12.98
CA HIS A 279 29.96 -39.18 11.87
C HIS A 279 28.62 -38.52 11.57
N SER A 280 28.60 -37.18 11.52
CA SER A 280 27.36 -36.41 11.31
C SER A 280 27.65 -35.11 10.58
N SER A 281 26.67 -34.62 9.82
CA SER A 281 26.70 -33.30 9.19
C SER A 281 26.41 -32.21 10.21
N GLY A 282 26.88 -30.99 9.97
CA GLY A 282 26.50 -29.85 10.80
C GLY A 282 25.03 -29.47 10.63
N GLY A 283 24.43 -28.90 11.67
CA GLY A 283 23.10 -28.30 11.57
C GLY A 283 23.14 -27.04 10.72
N ALA A 284 22.11 -26.77 9.94
CA ALA A 284 22.05 -25.57 9.10
C ALA A 284 21.54 -24.35 9.87
N GLY A 285 21.90 -23.15 9.44
CA GLY A 285 21.43 -21.91 10.05
C GLY A 285 19.96 -21.60 9.75
N GLY A 286 19.27 -20.94 10.68
CA GLY A 286 17.91 -20.44 10.49
C GLY A 286 17.86 -19.20 9.60
N GLY A 287 16.77 -19.03 8.83
CA GLY A 287 16.53 -17.84 8.03
C GLY A 287 16.22 -16.61 8.90
N GLY A 288 16.61 -15.42 8.46
CA GLY A 288 16.28 -14.16 9.11
C GLY A 288 14.82 -13.76 8.92
N GLY A 289 14.27 -13.06 9.90
CA GLY A 289 12.92 -12.49 9.86
C GLY A 289 12.81 -11.38 8.81
N GLY A 290 11.65 -11.30 8.16
CA GLY A 290 11.40 -10.36 7.07
C GLY A 290 11.09 -8.93 7.50
N VAL A 291 10.56 -8.16 6.56
CA VAL A 291 10.09 -6.79 6.79
C VAL A 291 8.59 -6.71 6.50
N VAL A 292 7.83 -6.13 7.43
CA VAL A 292 6.43 -5.78 7.23
C VAL A 292 6.24 -4.28 7.46
N LEU A 293 5.73 -3.57 6.46
CA LEU A 293 5.38 -2.15 6.55
C LEU A 293 3.89 -1.99 6.28
N LEU A 294 3.18 -1.32 7.18
CA LEU A 294 1.74 -1.03 7.07
C LEU A 294 1.54 0.47 7.04
N ARG A 295 0.94 0.97 5.96
CA ARG A 295 0.67 2.40 5.75
C ARG A 295 -0.76 2.58 5.31
N ALA A 296 -1.53 3.38 6.05
CA ALA A 296 -2.92 3.66 5.71
C ALA A 296 -3.17 5.17 5.72
N VAL A 297 -3.92 5.67 4.75
CA VAL A 297 -4.44 7.06 4.79
C VAL A 297 -5.39 7.26 5.98
N ARG A 298 -6.11 6.19 6.36
CA ARG A 298 -7.12 6.22 7.41
C ARG A 298 -6.68 5.40 8.62
N ASP A 299 -7.55 4.54 9.14
CA ASP A 299 -7.34 3.81 10.37
C ASP A 299 -6.58 2.49 10.10
N ILE A 300 -5.78 2.06 11.08
CA ILE A 300 -5.22 0.70 11.11
C ILE A 300 -5.79 0.00 12.34
N THR A 301 -6.31 -1.21 12.16
CA THR A 301 -6.78 -2.07 13.24
C THR A 301 -6.03 -3.40 13.20
N ILE A 302 -5.31 -3.72 14.28
CA ILE A 302 -4.57 -4.97 14.45
C ILE A 302 -5.09 -5.67 15.71
N SER A 303 -5.91 -6.70 15.51
CA SER A 303 -6.39 -7.60 16.57
C SER A 303 -5.79 -9.00 16.47
N GLY A 304 -5.17 -9.33 15.33
CA GLY A 304 -4.45 -10.57 15.09
C GLY A 304 -2.95 -10.47 15.40
N ALA A 305 -2.11 -11.02 14.51
CA ALA A 305 -0.66 -11.06 14.70
C ALA A 305 0.11 -10.57 13.47
N VAL A 306 1.24 -9.90 13.71
CA VAL A 306 2.24 -9.59 12.68
C VAL A 306 3.58 -10.17 13.13
N ASN A 307 4.11 -11.10 12.35
CA ASN A 307 5.30 -11.88 12.73
C ASN A 307 6.43 -11.72 11.71
N THR A 308 7.59 -11.33 12.20
CA THR A 308 8.86 -11.21 11.47
C THR A 308 10.00 -11.82 12.28
N ASN A 309 9.76 -12.96 12.94
CA ASN A 309 10.76 -13.61 13.76
C ASN A 309 11.83 -14.28 12.90
N GLY A 310 13.03 -14.42 13.47
CA GLY A 310 14.07 -15.28 12.91
C GLY A 310 13.72 -16.77 13.06
N GLY A 311 14.15 -17.57 12.10
CA GLY A 311 14.04 -19.01 12.12
C GLY A 311 15.03 -19.65 13.08
N ALA A 312 14.66 -20.79 13.65
CA ALA A 312 15.54 -21.56 14.52
C ALA A 312 16.71 -22.15 13.74
N GLY A 313 17.86 -22.28 14.40
CA GLY A 313 18.98 -23.05 13.89
C GLY A 313 18.68 -24.54 13.89
N GLY A 314 19.24 -25.26 12.93
CA GLY A 314 19.15 -26.70 12.80
C GLY A 314 19.90 -27.40 13.94
N GLY A 315 19.22 -28.27 14.67
CA GLY A 315 19.78 -29.08 15.75
C GLY A 315 19.26 -30.50 15.72
N THR A 316 19.53 -31.27 16.77
CA THR A 316 18.99 -32.62 16.94
C THR A 316 18.92 -33.00 18.41
N ALA A 317 17.88 -33.76 18.79
CA ALA A 317 17.80 -34.39 20.11
C ALA A 317 18.57 -35.72 20.19
N LEU A 318 19.26 -36.12 19.11
CA LEU A 318 19.96 -37.40 18.99
C LEU A 318 21.46 -37.30 19.30
N THR A 319 22.09 -38.47 19.41
CA THR A 319 23.46 -38.71 19.88
C THR A 319 24.54 -38.33 18.84
N TYR A 320 24.42 -37.19 18.16
CA TYR A 320 25.42 -36.73 17.19
C TYR A 320 26.41 -35.74 17.83
N ARG A 321 27.64 -35.68 17.31
CA ARG A 321 28.72 -34.80 17.82
C ARG A 321 28.97 -33.58 16.93
N ALA A 322 28.13 -33.37 15.92
CA ALA A 322 28.18 -32.23 15.02
C ALA A 322 27.71 -30.92 15.71
N GLY A 323 28.11 -29.78 15.16
CA GLY A 323 27.70 -28.47 15.68
C GLY A 323 26.31 -28.10 15.19
N GLY A 324 25.49 -27.53 16.07
CA GLY A 324 24.20 -26.94 15.70
C GLY A 324 24.36 -25.69 14.84
N GLY A 325 23.38 -25.42 13.99
CA GLY A 325 23.31 -24.18 13.21
C GLY A 325 22.88 -23.00 14.06
N GLY A 326 23.34 -21.79 13.73
CA GLY A 326 22.90 -20.58 14.39
C GLY A 326 21.49 -20.16 13.96
N ALA A 327 20.78 -19.43 14.82
CA ALA A 327 19.44 -18.93 14.49
C ALA A 327 19.48 -17.69 13.58
N GLY A 328 18.38 -17.39 12.89
CA GLY A 328 18.23 -16.13 12.17
C GLY A 328 17.87 -14.97 13.11
N GLY A 329 18.25 -13.74 12.73
CA GLY A 329 17.87 -12.53 13.45
C GLY A 329 16.40 -12.13 13.18
N GLY A 330 15.80 -11.41 14.11
CA GLY A 330 14.48 -10.81 13.98
C GLY A 330 14.42 -9.70 12.93
N GLY A 331 13.23 -9.47 12.41
CA GLY A 331 12.96 -8.57 11.30
C GLY A 331 12.61 -7.14 11.69
N THR A 332 11.93 -6.43 10.78
CA THR A 332 11.45 -5.06 11.00
C THR A 332 9.94 -4.99 10.81
N VAL A 333 9.23 -4.38 11.75
CA VAL A 333 7.80 -4.02 11.59
C VAL A 333 7.63 -2.51 11.70
N GLY A 334 6.97 -1.91 10.71
CA GLY A 334 6.59 -0.49 10.72
C GLY A 334 5.09 -0.32 10.51
N VAL A 335 4.42 0.46 11.35
CA VAL A 335 2.97 0.70 11.29
C VAL A 335 2.69 2.19 11.42
N TRP A 336 2.09 2.77 10.39
CA TRP A 336 1.78 4.21 10.33
C TRP A 336 0.34 4.43 9.86
N ALA A 337 -0.53 4.82 10.79
CA ALA A 337 -1.93 5.14 10.49
C ALA A 337 -2.11 6.64 10.29
N GLY A 338 -2.69 7.07 9.18
CA GLY A 338 -3.00 8.49 8.92
C GLY A 338 -4.05 9.08 9.86
N ARG A 339 -4.84 8.21 10.50
CA ARG A 339 -5.83 8.58 11.53
C ARG A 339 -5.55 7.82 12.82
N ASN A 340 -6.43 6.90 13.21
CA ASN A 340 -6.28 6.18 14.47
C ASN A 340 -5.63 4.81 14.25
N LEU A 341 -4.80 4.40 15.20
CA LEU A 341 -4.38 3.01 15.34
C LEU A 341 -5.13 2.34 16.50
N SER A 342 -5.79 1.22 16.21
CA SER A 342 -6.34 0.33 17.23
C SER A 342 -5.52 -0.96 17.28
N PHE A 343 -4.74 -1.11 18.34
CA PHE A 343 -3.83 -2.25 18.48
C PHE A 343 -4.15 -3.07 19.73
N THR A 344 -4.72 -4.25 19.53
CA THR A 344 -5.05 -5.22 20.60
C THR A 344 -4.40 -6.59 20.39
N GLY A 345 -3.75 -6.78 19.25
CA GLY A 345 -3.08 -8.01 18.86
C GLY A 345 -1.63 -8.10 19.34
N THR A 346 -0.81 -8.79 18.53
CA THR A 346 0.63 -8.96 18.80
C THR A 346 1.47 -8.59 17.58
N ILE A 347 2.63 -8.00 17.84
CA ILE A 347 3.65 -7.72 16.83
C ILE A 347 4.96 -8.30 17.34
N ASN A 348 5.53 -9.24 16.58
CA ASN A 348 6.72 -9.99 16.96
C ASN A 348 7.82 -9.85 15.91
N ALA A 349 9.01 -9.48 16.34
CA ALA A 349 10.24 -9.40 15.56
C ALA A 349 11.41 -9.99 16.36
N ASN A 350 11.21 -11.16 16.97
CA ASN A 350 12.20 -11.80 17.83
C ASN A 350 13.29 -12.50 17.01
N GLY A 351 14.48 -12.65 17.59
CA GLY A 351 15.47 -13.58 17.07
C GLY A 351 15.00 -15.04 17.20
N GLY A 352 15.55 -15.91 16.35
CA GLY A 352 15.39 -17.35 16.51
C GLY A 352 16.27 -17.91 17.63
N THR A 353 16.01 -19.16 18.01
CA THR A 353 16.87 -19.93 18.93
C THR A 353 17.90 -20.75 18.16
N GLY A 354 19.15 -20.78 18.61
CA GLY A 354 20.22 -21.58 18.03
C GLY A 354 19.94 -23.07 18.15
N GLY A 355 20.47 -23.84 17.20
CA GLY A 355 20.36 -25.30 17.21
C GLY A 355 21.28 -25.91 18.26
N GLU A 356 20.78 -26.93 18.97
CA GLU A 356 21.55 -27.70 19.93
C GLU A 356 21.85 -29.11 19.40
N SER A 357 22.97 -29.67 19.88
CA SER A 357 23.31 -31.09 19.69
C SER A 357 22.93 -31.87 20.95
N GLY A 358 22.30 -33.03 20.78
CA GLY A 358 21.54 -33.70 21.84
C GLY A 358 22.28 -34.73 22.68
N ILE A 359 23.61 -34.71 22.77
CA ILE A 359 24.33 -35.85 23.38
C ILE A 359 24.21 -36.03 24.89
N ASP A 360 23.90 -35.11 25.82
CA ASP A 360 24.01 -35.32 27.29
C ASP A 360 24.86 -36.54 27.72
N ASP A 361 26.19 -36.50 27.50
CA ASP A 361 27.05 -37.68 27.62
C ASP A 361 27.17 -38.10 29.09
N ALA A 362 26.17 -38.82 29.60
CA ALA A 362 26.16 -39.40 30.93
C ALA A 362 27.24 -40.49 31.09
N ASP A 363 27.75 -41.01 29.97
CA ASP A 363 28.83 -41.98 29.88
C ASP A 363 30.18 -41.36 29.47
N ALA A 364 30.25 -40.03 29.26
CA ALA A 364 31.54 -39.34 29.13
C ALA A 364 32.27 -39.58 30.45
N PRO A 365 33.48 -40.18 30.44
CA PRO A 365 34.18 -40.54 31.65
C PRO A 365 34.49 -39.28 32.46
N SER A 366 33.60 -38.97 33.41
CA SER A 366 33.69 -38.02 34.51
C SER A 366 34.67 -36.87 34.26
N GLY A 367 34.23 -35.84 33.53
CA GLY A 367 34.99 -34.59 33.45
C GLY A 367 34.62 -33.66 32.30
N ASN A 368 33.70 -32.73 32.54
CA ASN A 368 33.77 -31.34 32.04
C ASN A 368 33.61 -31.03 30.53
N PHE A 369 32.76 -31.74 29.80
CA PHE A 369 32.26 -31.21 28.50
C PHE A 369 30.73 -31.02 28.53
N PRO A 370 30.17 -30.17 29.42
CA PRO A 370 28.73 -30.01 29.55
C PRO A 370 28.08 -29.24 28.39
N ASN A 371 28.86 -28.59 27.52
CA ASN A 371 28.32 -27.85 26.40
C ASN A 371 28.74 -28.55 25.11
N GLN A 372 27.78 -28.81 24.24
CA GLN A 372 28.02 -29.35 22.90
C GLN A 372 27.98 -28.20 21.91
N GLY A 373 28.41 -28.41 20.66
CA GLY A 373 28.41 -27.35 19.65
C GLY A 373 27.05 -26.69 19.51
N LYS A 374 26.83 -25.57 20.21
CA LYS A 374 25.56 -24.85 20.27
C LYS A 374 25.63 -23.71 19.25
N GLY A 375 24.62 -23.65 18.39
CA GLY A 375 24.44 -22.48 17.52
C GLY A 375 24.08 -21.25 18.33
N GLY A 376 24.55 -20.08 17.89
CA GLY A 376 24.19 -18.82 18.54
C GLY A 376 22.72 -18.43 18.31
N ASP A 377 22.10 -17.81 19.30
CA ASP A 377 20.76 -17.22 19.20
C ASP A 377 20.77 -15.99 18.28
N GLY A 378 19.67 -15.75 17.57
CA GLY A 378 19.53 -14.60 16.68
C GLY A 378 19.27 -13.30 17.44
N GLY A 379 19.71 -12.17 16.89
CA GLY A 379 19.41 -10.87 17.49
C GLY A 379 17.93 -10.49 17.37
N GLU A 380 17.40 -9.73 18.33
CA GLU A 380 16.08 -9.12 18.22
C GLU A 380 16.03 -8.05 17.12
N GLY A 381 14.89 -8.01 16.43
CA GLY A 381 14.56 -7.01 15.43
C GLY A 381 14.11 -5.68 16.04
N ARG A 382 13.20 -5.01 15.35
CA ARG A 382 12.61 -3.74 15.80
C ARG A 382 11.20 -3.54 15.29
N THR A 383 10.43 -2.78 16.06
CA THR A 383 9.12 -2.25 15.67
C THR A 383 9.21 -0.73 15.55
N TRP A 384 8.25 -0.09 14.87
CA TRP A 384 7.93 1.33 15.02
C TRP A 384 6.48 1.53 14.64
N ILE A 385 5.71 1.99 15.60
CA ILE A 385 4.26 2.09 15.50
C ILE A 385 3.87 3.50 15.90
N THR A 386 3.10 4.19 15.06
CA THR A 386 2.55 5.50 15.40
C THR A 386 1.34 5.86 14.52
N ASP A 387 0.57 6.83 14.96
CA ASP A 387 -0.63 7.35 14.33
C ASP A 387 -0.74 8.87 14.56
N ASN A 388 -1.95 9.45 14.45
CA ASN A 388 -2.11 10.90 14.51
C ASN A 388 -1.96 11.52 15.91
N ASP A 389 -2.22 10.78 16.99
CA ASP A 389 -2.10 11.24 18.36
C ASP A 389 -0.90 10.66 19.13
N LYS A 390 -0.17 9.73 18.49
CA LYS A 390 0.81 8.80 19.08
C LYS A 390 0.05 7.60 19.65
N CYS A 391 0.67 6.44 19.54
CA CYS A 391 0.19 5.21 20.15
C CYS A 391 0.47 5.22 21.67
N ASP A 392 0.06 6.31 22.36
CA ASP A 392 0.54 6.70 23.70
C ASP A 392 -0.40 6.33 24.86
N GLY A 393 -1.38 5.44 24.65
CA GLY A 393 -2.38 5.14 25.68
C GLY A 393 -3.28 3.92 25.49
N ALA A 394 -4.53 4.04 25.96
CA ALA A 394 -5.50 2.96 26.07
C ALA A 394 -6.01 2.39 24.73
N THR A 395 -5.71 3.06 23.61
CA THR A 395 -6.04 2.65 22.23
C THR A 395 -5.05 1.65 21.65
N CYS A 396 -3.87 1.52 22.28
CA CYS A 396 -2.80 0.59 21.91
C CYS A 396 -2.41 -0.39 23.02
N PRO A 397 -3.34 -1.18 23.62
CA PRO A 397 -2.99 -2.15 24.67
C PRO A 397 -2.29 -3.43 24.15
N GLY A 398 -2.06 -3.56 22.85
CA GLY A 398 -1.43 -4.73 22.24
C GLY A 398 0.00 -4.98 22.73
N THR A 399 0.57 -6.11 22.34
CA THR A 399 1.94 -6.50 22.75
C THR A 399 2.91 -6.37 21.60
N GLU A 400 3.92 -5.52 21.76
CA GLU A 400 5.08 -5.43 20.86
C GLU A 400 6.27 -6.16 21.46
N ASN A 401 6.92 -7.01 20.66
CA ASN A 401 8.12 -7.72 21.06
C ASN A 401 9.16 -7.77 19.92
N PRO A 402 10.30 -7.06 20.04
CA PRO A 402 10.63 -6.13 21.12
C PRO A 402 9.74 -4.88 21.10
N ALA A 403 9.58 -4.22 22.25
CA ALA A 403 8.90 -2.94 22.32
C ALA A 403 9.74 -1.83 21.65
N PHE A 404 9.08 -0.81 21.10
CA PHE A 404 9.76 0.38 20.58
C PHE A 404 10.60 1.08 21.66
N LEU A 405 11.83 1.48 21.32
CA LEU A 405 12.79 2.09 22.27
C LEU A 405 13.20 3.52 21.88
N GLY A 406 12.55 4.14 20.88
CA GLY A 406 12.84 5.52 20.50
C GLY A 406 12.41 6.55 21.55
N ILE A 407 13.05 7.73 21.53
CA ILE A 407 12.75 8.83 22.46
C ILE A 407 11.37 9.43 22.17
N ASP A 408 11.02 9.55 20.89
CA ASP A 408 9.71 9.99 20.42
C ASP A 408 9.38 9.27 19.11
N GLU A 409 8.25 8.56 19.09
CA GLU A 409 7.70 7.85 17.93
C GLU A 409 7.26 8.81 16.81
N GLY A 410 7.08 10.10 17.12
CA GLY A 410 6.48 11.06 16.20
C GLY A 410 4.99 10.83 16.01
N ARG A 411 4.37 11.58 15.10
CA ARG A 411 2.95 11.49 14.74
C ARG A 411 2.77 11.51 13.24
N VAL A 412 1.84 10.72 12.74
CA VAL A 412 1.41 10.74 11.35
C VAL A 412 0.42 11.89 11.15
N ARG A 413 0.74 12.82 10.26
CA ARG A 413 0.01 14.09 10.10
C ARG A 413 -0.09 14.49 8.64
N SER A 414 -1.18 15.14 8.28
CA SER A 414 -1.32 15.72 6.95
C SER A 414 -0.41 16.94 6.79
N VAL A 415 0.13 17.13 5.58
CA VAL A 415 0.93 18.30 5.23
C VAL A 415 0.01 19.53 5.18
N ILE A 416 0.36 20.56 5.97
CA ILE A 416 -0.27 21.88 5.94
C ILE A 416 0.34 22.65 4.78
N THR A 417 -0.44 22.83 3.72
CA THR A 417 -0.05 23.55 2.50
C THR A 417 -1.28 23.82 1.64
N THR A 418 -1.10 24.57 0.57
CA THR A 418 -2.10 24.77 -0.47
C THR A 418 -1.87 23.78 -1.62
N TYR A 419 -2.95 23.17 -2.10
CA TYR A 419 -2.97 22.25 -3.24
C TYR A 419 -3.86 22.76 -4.36
N THR A 420 -3.63 22.28 -5.58
CA THR A 420 -4.52 22.56 -6.70
C THR A 420 -5.08 21.29 -7.36
N ILE A 421 -6.31 21.37 -7.86
CA ILE A 421 -6.94 20.37 -8.73
C ILE A 421 -7.54 21.12 -9.93
N THR A 422 -7.13 20.78 -11.14
CA THR A 422 -7.60 21.45 -12.37
C THR A 422 -8.31 20.45 -13.27
N SER A 423 -9.45 20.87 -13.80
CA SER A 423 -10.26 20.04 -14.70
C SER A 423 -9.77 20.09 -16.14
N LYS A 424 -10.10 19.04 -16.88
CA LYS A 424 -10.17 19.10 -18.35
C LYS A 424 -11.30 20.02 -18.78
N GLU A 425 -11.32 20.32 -20.06
CA GLU A 425 -12.42 21.05 -20.67
C GLU A 425 -13.74 20.26 -20.59
N ILE A 426 -14.79 20.93 -20.13
CA ILE A 426 -16.14 20.42 -19.97
C ILE A 426 -17.04 21.15 -20.98
N ASP A 427 -17.72 20.41 -21.84
CA ASP A 427 -18.74 20.95 -22.74
C ASP A 427 -20.11 20.92 -22.05
N LEU A 428 -20.62 22.08 -21.66
CA LEU A 428 -21.95 22.22 -21.07
C LEU A 428 -23.09 22.04 -22.08
N ARG A 429 -22.77 21.92 -23.38
CA ARG A 429 -23.72 21.77 -24.50
C ARG A 429 -24.80 22.85 -24.54
N ASN A 430 -24.46 24.01 -24.00
CA ASN A 430 -25.29 25.21 -23.97
C ASN A 430 -24.43 26.38 -24.48
N THR A 431 -24.96 27.19 -25.39
CA THR A 431 -24.23 28.32 -25.99
C THR A 431 -24.12 29.54 -25.07
N ALA A 432 -24.96 29.64 -24.05
CA ALA A 432 -24.93 30.71 -23.05
C ALA A 432 -25.52 30.24 -21.70
N PRO A 433 -24.91 29.25 -21.03
CA PRO A 433 -25.39 28.77 -19.73
C PRO A 433 -25.27 29.88 -18.70
N VAL A 434 -26.31 30.12 -17.90
CA VAL A 434 -26.23 31.01 -16.74
C VAL A 434 -25.94 30.15 -15.51
N LEU A 435 -24.82 30.41 -14.84
CA LEU A 435 -24.43 29.64 -13.66
C LEU A 435 -25.29 30.05 -12.45
N ASN A 436 -26.00 29.10 -11.84
CA ASN A 436 -26.83 29.34 -10.66
C ASN A 436 -26.04 29.14 -9.37
N SER A 437 -25.27 28.05 -9.28
CA SER A 437 -24.46 27.74 -8.12
C SER A 437 -23.26 26.87 -8.48
N VAL A 438 -22.22 26.98 -7.67
CA VAL A 438 -21.11 26.04 -7.61
C VAL A 438 -21.00 25.53 -6.19
N THR A 439 -21.08 24.22 -6.04
CA THR A 439 -20.95 23.57 -4.74
C THR A 439 -19.78 22.62 -4.79
N VAL A 440 -18.87 22.73 -3.83
CA VAL A 440 -17.84 21.73 -3.58
C VAL A 440 -18.21 20.99 -2.31
N SER A 441 -18.26 19.66 -2.38
CA SER A 441 -18.38 18.83 -1.18
C SER A 441 -16.98 18.53 -0.68
N ALA A 442 -16.63 19.15 0.44
CA ALA A 442 -15.34 19.00 1.10
C ALA A 442 -15.54 19.13 2.62
N PRO A 443 -15.20 18.10 3.42
CA PRO A 443 -15.08 18.25 4.86
C PRO A 443 -13.93 19.20 5.18
N LEU A 444 -14.22 20.32 5.85
CA LEU A 444 -13.23 21.35 6.20
C LEU A 444 -13.19 21.57 7.70
N SER A 445 -11.98 21.64 8.25
CA SER A 445 -11.68 21.82 9.67
C SER A 445 -10.45 22.70 9.87
N GLY A 446 -10.28 23.21 11.09
CA GLY A 446 -9.10 23.99 11.50
C GLY A 446 -8.79 25.24 10.68
N GLY A 447 -9.80 25.83 10.03
CA GLY A 447 -9.63 27.01 9.16
C GLY A 447 -9.24 26.68 7.73
N SER A 448 -9.22 25.40 7.34
CA SER A 448 -9.00 24.99 5.95
C SER A 448 -10.09 25.55 5.02
N THR A 449 -9.72 25.84 3.77
CA THR A 449 -10.65 26.41 2.79
C THR A 449 -10.52 25.74 1.42
N VAL A 450 -11.59 25.82 0.61
CA VAL A 450 -11.54 25.46 -0.81
C VAL A 450 -12.07 26.63 -1.62
N ALA A 451 -11.23 27.18 -2.49
CA ALA A 451 -11.61 28.20 -3.46
C ALA A 451 -11.85 27.54 -4.82
N VAL A 452 -12.87 28.01 -5.54
CA VAL A 452 -13.16 27.58 -6.91
C VAL A 452 -12.95 28.74 -7.86
N GLU A 453 -12.12 28.51 -8.86
CA GLU A 453 -11.94 29.39 -10.01
C GLU A 453 -12.47 28.70 -11.27
N ILE A 454 -13.04 29.48 -12.17
CA ILE A 454 -13.63 29.03 -13.42
C ILE A 454 -12.98 29.80 -14.57
N ALA A 455 -12.69 29.10 -15.65
CA ALA A 455 -12.35 29.67 -16.95
C ALA A 455 -13.35 29.17 -17.99
N THR A 456 -13.81 30.07 -18.88
CA THR A 456 -14.84 29.73 -19.88
C THR A 456 -14.44 30.20 -21.28
N SER A 457 -14.84 29.45 -22.33
CA SER A 457 -14.57 29.77 -23.74
C SER A 457 -15.68 29.29 -24.67
N ASP A 458 -15.78 29.91 -25.85
CA ASP A 458 -16.65 29.47 -26.97
C ASP A 458 -15.95 28.44 -27.88
N GLN A 459 -14.64 28.22 -27.69
CA GLN A 459 -13.81 27.33 -28.50
C GLN A 459 -13.22 26.20 -27.67
N THR A 460 -13.18 25.01 -28.26
CA THR A 460 -12.50 23.85 -27.67
C THR A 460 -10.99 24.02 -27.65
N GLY A 461 -10.32 23.44 -26.66
CA GLY A 461 -8.86 23.47 -26.54
C GLY A 461 -8.31 24.82 -26.13
N PHE A 462 -9.11 25.65 -25.43
CA PHE A 462 -8.67 26.96 -24.99
C PHE A 462 -7.64 26.86 -23.85
N ASP A 463 -6.69 27.80 -23.82
CA ASP A 463 -5.73 27.96 -22.73
C ASP A 463 -6.36 28.84 -21.62
N PRO A 464 -6.56 28.30 -20.41
CA PRO A 464 -7.20 29.04 -19.33
C PRO A 464 -6.25 29.99 -18.57
N THR A 465 -4.94 30.04 -18.89
CA THR A 465 -3.90 30.70 -18.07
C THR A 465 -4.23 32.14 -17.68
N SER A 466 -4.86 32.92 -18.57
CA SER A 466 -5.27 34.31 -18.29
C SER A 466 -6.77 34.50 -18.04
N LEU A 467 -7.53 33.41 -17.90
CA LEU A 467 -9.00 33.42 -17.88
C LEU A 467 -9.61 32.97 -16.55
N TRP A 468 -8.78 32.55 -15.59
CA TRP A 468 -9.25 32.15 -14.27
C TRP A 468 -9.85 33.32 -13.49
N ALA A 469 -11.10 33.16 -13.06
CA ALA A 469 -11.76 34.08 -12.14
C ALA A 469 -12.55 33.29 -11.08
N ALA A 470 -12.77 33.88 -9.91
CA ALA A 470 -13.54 33.25 -8.85
C ALA A 470 -14.94 32.84 -9.33
N SER A 471 -15.41 31.66 -8.95
CA SER A 471 -16.73 31.13 -9.38
C SER A 471 -17.88 32.09 -9.09
N ALA A 472 -17.80 32.83 -7.98
CA ALA A 472 -18.78 33.84 -7.58
C ALA A 472 -18.95 34.97 -8.61
N THR A 473 -17.96 35.25 -9.46
CA THR A 473 -18.06 36.24 -10.54
C THR A 473 -19.00 35.78 -11.67
N PHE A 474 -19.22 34.47 -11.81
CA PHE A 474 -20.07 33.89 -12.85
C PHE A 474 -21.50 33.59 -12.37
N VAL A 475 -21.77 33.58 -11.07
CA VAL A 475 -23.10 33.29 -10.53
C VAL A 475 -24.10 34.37 -10.95
N GLY A 476 -25.19 33.94 -11.59
CA GLY A 476 -26.22 34.80 -12.19
C GLY A 476 -25.77 35.50 -13.48
N GLN A 477 -24.60 35.17 -14.02
CA GLN A 477 -24.08 35.72 -15.28
C GLN A 477 -24.02 34.65 -16.37
N PRO A 478 -24.22 35.02 -17.66
CA PRO A 478 -23.97 34.10 -18.77
C PRO A 478 -22.50 33.71 -18.84
N MET A 479 -22.24 32.42 -18.89
CA MET A 479 -20.94 31.81 -19.17
C MET A 479 -20.85 31.38 -20.64
N LYS A 480 -19.64 30.97 -21.05
CA LYS A 480 -19.42 30.34 -22.35
C LYS A 480 -19.66 28.82 -22.29
N ARG A 481 -19.74 28.19 -23.47
CA ARG A 481 -20.08 26.77 -23.62
C ARG A 481 -19.08 25.82 -22.96
N PHE A 482 -17.79 26.09 -23.15
CA PHE A 482 -16.72 25.25 -22.62
C PHE A 482 -16.23 25.83 -21.31
N VAL A 483 -16.13 24.98 -20.29
CA VAL A 483 -15.76 25.36 -18.93
C VAL A 483 -14.58 24.52 -18.46
N ARG A 484 -13.67 25.14 -17.72
CA ARG A 484 -12.71 24.46 -16.85
C ARG A 484 -12.84 25.02 -15.44
N TYR A 485 -12.56 24.21 -14.44
CA TYR A 485 -12.44 24.66 -13.06
C TYR A 485 -11.05 24.39 -12.50
N ARG A 486 -10.69 25.18 -11.51
CA ARG A 486 -9.53 24.98 -10.65
C ARG A 486 -9.99 25.10 -9.20
N LEU A 487 -9.74 24.04 -8.44
CA LEU A 487 -9.90 24.03 -6.98
C LEU A 487 -8.55 24.39 -6.37
N THR A 488 -8.55 25.33 -5.44
CA THR A 488 -7.40 25.65 -4.60
C THR A 488 -7.76 25.28 -3.17
N VAL A 489 -7.16 24.21 -2.65
CA VAL A 489 -7.43 23.65 -1.33
C VAL A 489 -6.35 24.11 -0.38
N ASP A 490 -6.68 24.97 0.56
CA ASP A 490 -5.77 25.42 1.60
C ASP A 490 -5.95 24.56 2.85
N ASN A 491 -5.09 23.56 3.05
CA ASN A 491 -5.16 22.65 4.18
C ASN A 491 -4.41 23.25 5.37
N GLN A 492 -5.15 23.66 6.40
CA GLN A 492 -4.61 24.31 7.61
C GLN A 492 -4.71 23.42 8.86
N ASP A 493 -5.30 22.24 8.74
CA ASP A 493 -5.46 21.26 9.83
C ASP A 493 -4.73 19.96 9.47
N ALA A 494 -3.72 19.63 10.27
CA ALA A 494 -2.92 18.41 10.07
C ALA A 494 -3.62 17.16 10.60
N ASP A 495 -4.49 17.30 11.61
CA ASP A 495 -5.14 16.20 12.31
C ASP A 495 -6.52 15.89 11.69
N ASN A 496 -7.18 16.89 11.11
CA ASN A 496 -8.43 16.76 10.35
C ASN A 496 -8.30 17.44 8.97
N PRO A 497 -7.62 16.79 8.01
CA PRO A 497 -7.30 17.41 6.73
C PRO A 497 -8.53 17.73 5.88
N ALA A 498 -8.39 18.74 5.01
CA ALA A 498 -9.35 19.04 3.95
C ALA A 498 -9.36 17.91 2.90
N VAL A 499 -10.52 17.27 2.73
CA VAL A 499 -10.75 16.25 1.70
C VAL A 499 -11.71 16.83 0.66
N VAL A 500 -11.51 16.55 -0.63
CA VAL A 500 -12.43 16.98 -1.69
C VAL A 500 -13.11 15.76 -2.29
N ASP A 501 -14.44 15.71 -2.16
CA ASP A 501 -15.26 14.57 -2.60
C ASP A 501 -15.92 14.82 -3.96
N SER A 502 -16.39 16.06 -4.21
CA SER A 502 -17.04 16.38 -5.49
C SER A 502 -17.13 17.88 -5.76
N ILE A 503 -17.33 18.22 -7.02
CA ILE A 503 -17.77 19.55 -7.47
C ILE A 503 -19.03 19.45 -8.32
N THR A 504 -19.98 20.35 -8.10
CA THR A 504 -21.24 20.43 -8.84
C THR A 504 -21.50 21.85 -9.34
N PHE A 505 -21.83 21.97 -10.63
CA PHE A 505 -22.36 23.18 -11.26
C PHE A 505 -23.86 23.01 -11.49
N ASP A 506 -24.65 23.92 -10.95
CA ASP A 506 -26.04 24.10 -11.36
C ASP A 506 -26.11 25.30 -12.31
N TYR A 507 -26.72 25.11 -13.47
CA TYR A 507 -26.83 26.16 -14.47
C TYR A 507 -28.15 26.08 -15.23
N ASP A 508 -28.60 27.20 -15.79
CA ASP A 508 -29.81 27.22 -16.60
C ASP A 508 -29.56 26.53 -17.94
N GLY A 509 -30.36 25.50 -18.22
CA GLY A 509 -30.42 24.88 -19.54
C GLY A 509 -31.19 25.77 -20.52
N HIS A 510 -30.50 26.73 -21.13
CA HIS A 510 -30.99 27.34 -22.35
C HIS A 510 -30.73 26.37 -23.51
N GLN A 511 -31.72 25.55 -23.85
CA GLN A 511 -31.76 25.00 -25.20
C GLN A 511 -31.96 26.17 -26.16
N GLN A 512 -31.15 26.23 -27.20
CA GLN A 512 -31.31 27.20 -28.27
C GLN A 512 -32.58 26.82 -29.06
N ASP A 513 -33.74 27.25 -28.56
CA ASP A 513 -35.06 26.92 -29.12
C ASP A 513 -35.25 27.52 -30.52
N GLN A 514 -34.44 28.52 -30.87
CA GLN A 514 -34.47 29.23 -32.14
C GLN A 514 -33.06 29.31 -32.74
N PHE A 515 -32.79 28.45 -33.72
CA PHE A 515 -31.79 28.76 -34.73
C PHE A 515 -32.38 29.86 -35.61
N ASP A 516 -32.11 31.12 -35.28
CA ASP A 516 -32.38 32.20 -36.20
C ASP A 516 -31.43 32.07 -37.39
N PHE A 517 -31.90 31.33 -38.40
CA PHE A 517 -31.34 31.41 -39.74
C PHE A 517 -31.60 32.83 -40.22
N THR A 518 -30.65 33.74 -39.95
CA THR A 518 -30.65 35.04 -40.60
C THR A 518 -30.57 34.73 -42.08
N ALA A 519 -31.61 35.11 -42.84
CA ALA A 519 -31.65 34.96 -44.29
C ALA A 519 -30.63 35.91 -44.94
N ASN A 520 -29.35 35.68 -44.68
CA ASN A 520 -28.32 36.06 -45.63
C ASN A 520 -28.56 35.19 -46.85
N CYS A 521 -28.45 35.78 -48.04
CA CYS A 521 -28.48 35.06 -49.31
C CYS A 521 -27.24 34.17 -49.52
N GLY A 522 -26.78 33.49 -48.46
CA GLY A 522 -25.88 32.36 -48.57
C GLY A 522 -26.64 31.25 -49.26
N THR A 523 -26.37 31.06 -50.55
CA THR A 523 -26.69 29.82 -51.22
C THR A 523 -26.12 28.69 -50.39
N ILE A 524 -26.97 27.78 -49.90
CA ILE A 524 -26.55 26.43 -49.55
C ILE A 524 -26.07 25.84 -50.88
N ALA A 525 -24.79 26.05 -51.19
CA ALA A 525 -24.17 25.36 -52.30
C ALA A 525 -24.35 23.89 -51.96
N ALA A 526 -25.14 23.19 -52.78
CA ALA A 526 -25.17 21.75 -52.77
C ALA A 526 -23.72 21.31 -52.99
N GLY A 527 -23.00 21.04 -51.89
CA GLY A 527 -21.80 20.23 -51.97
C GLY A 527 -22.21 19.00 -52.75
N SER A 528 -21.45 18.69 -53.80
CA SER A 528 -21.80 17.73 -54.85
C SER A 528 -21.78 16.27 -54.38
N GLY A 529 -22.16 16.00 -53.14
CA GLY A 529 -22.31 14.68 -52.55
C GLY A 529 -23.74 14.47 -52.06
N PRO A 530 -24.35 13.29 -52.32
CA PRO A 530 -25.67 12.97 -51.80
C PRO A 530 -25.64 12.96 -50.27
N LEU A 531 -26.31 13.92 -49.65
CA LEU A 531 -26.57 13.90 -48.21
C LEU A 531 -27.50 12.71 -47.92
N PRO A 532 -27.16 11.83 -46.95
CA PRO A 532 -28.08 10.80 -46.51
C PRO A 532 -29.30 11.46 -45.85
N PRO A 533 -30.53 10.96 -46.08
CA PRO A 533 -31.74 11.54 -45.52
C PRO A 533 -31.77 11.34 -44.00
N GLY A 534 -31.20 12.30 -43.28
CA GLY A 534 -31.29 12.37 -41.83
C GLY A 534 -32.66 12.85 -41.36
N PRO A 535 -33.09 12.45 -40.14
CA PRO A 535 -34.41 12.78 -39.58
C PRO A 535 -34.69 14.29 -39.46
N THR A 536 -33.67 15.13 -39.51
CA THR A 536 -33.78 16.60 -39.49
C THR A 536 -34.43 17.17 -40.76
N ALA A 537 -34.17 16.59 -41.94
CA ALA A 537 -34.82 17.02 -43.18
C ALA A 537 -36.32 16.66 -43.17
N LEU A 538 -36.68 15.51 -42.59
CA LEU A 538 -38.07 15.10 -42.40
C LEU A 538 -38.79 16.00 -41.39
N LEU A 539 -38.12 16.41 -40.32
CA LEU A 539 -38.68 17.30 -39.30
C LEU A 539 -38.95 18.70 -39.87
N VAL A 540 -38.00 19.26 -40.61
CA VAL A 540 -38.17 20.56 -41.29
C VAL A 540 -39.28 20.47 -42.35
N LEU A 541 -39.33 19.37 -43.11
CA LEU A 541 -40.40 19.13 -44.08
C LEU A 541 -41.77 18.98 -43.39
N MET A 542 -41.86 18.29 -42.25
CA MET A 542 -43.12 18.17 -41.49
C MET A 542 -43.55 19.51 -40.89
N CYS A 543 -42.62 20.32 -40.36
CA CYS A 543 -42.92 21.65 -39.85
C CYS A 543 -43.40 22.61 -40.96
N LEU A 544 -42.88 22.47 -42.19
CA LEU A 544 -43.33 23.24 -43.34
C LEU A 544 -44.66 22.73 -43.92
N LEU A 545 -44.91 21.41 -43.88
CA LEU A 545 -46.11 20.80 -44.45
C LEU A 545 -47.31 20.81 -43.49
N LEU A 546 -47.11 20.86 -42.17
CA LEU A 546 -48.20 20.95 -41.19
C LEU A 546 -49.12 22.16 -41.39
N PRO A 547 -48.62 23.41 -41.56
CA PRO A 547 -49.49 24.53 -41.88
C PRO A 547 -50.13 24.39 -43.28
N LEU A 548 -49.46 23.75 -44.23
CA LEU A 548 -49.99 23.50 -45.58
C LEU A 548 -51.14 22.48 -45.58
N GLY A 549 -51.00 21.39 -44.83
CA GLY A 549 -52.04 20.37 -44.65
C GLY A 549 -53.25 20.91 -43.88
N SER A 550 -53.00 21.79 -42.90
CA SER A 550 -54.04 22.53 -42.20
C SER A 550 -54.82 23.45 -43.16
N TRP A 551 -54.11 24.09 -44.10
CA TRP A 551 -54.72 24.99 -45.09
C TRP A 551 -55.54 24.26 -46.16
N ILE A 552 -55.10 23.07 -46.59
CA ILE A 552 -55.84 22.22 -47.53
C ILE A 552 -57.13 21.69 -46.89
N TYR A 553 -57.06 21.25 -45.63
CA TYR A 553 -58.24 20.74 -44.91
C TYR A 553 -59.29 21.84 -44.63
N LEU A 554 -58.86 23.10 -44.49
CA LEU A 554 -59.74 24.27 -44.33
C LEU A 554 -60.41 24.74 -45.63
N ARG A 555 -60.04 24.19 -46.79
CA ARG A 555 -60.60 24.58 -48.09
C ARG A 555 -61.69 23.63 -48.59
N GLU A 556 -61.78 22.43 -48.02
CA GLU A 556 -62.75 21.39 -48.41
C GLU A 556 -63.90 21.20 -47.41
N VAL A 557 -63.92 21.97 -46.32
CA VAL A 557 -65.04 22.10 -45.37
C VAL A 557 -65.54 23.53 -45.41
#